data_AF-A0A8S4Q5B5-F1
#
_entry.id   AF-A0A8S4Q5B5-F1
#
_cell.length_a   1.000
_cell.length_b   1.000
_cell.length_c   1.000
_cell.angle_alpha   90.00
_cell.angle_beta   90.00
_cell.angle_gamma   90.00
#
_symmetry.space_group_name_H-M   'P 1'
#
loop_
_entity.id
_entity.type
_entity.pdbx_description
1 polymer ?
#
loop_
_entity_poly.entity_id
_entity_poly.type
_entity_poly.pdbx_seq_one_letter_code
_entity_poly.pdbx_strand_id
1 'polypeptide(L)'
;MIPTCMSDIKWNGYTLEQGATWITGGSEGNSVWDLAQKYNLSGFFTDWEDYTARDSNGNDVTEEFDLVYDRLLPARDFEYDLSVEKLENNKTDITKKVALRLGGWNANSSYDYAAQYYDYDYEYAEDIDILSLKYGLVYTYDDFNDSDYHVLDSRGYRYLVQATADEFLDGSNLMLSKIVSKVDTLPNRVRVI
;
A
#
# COMPACT_ATOMS: atom_id res chain seq x y z
N MET A 1 -11.83 12.97 17.22
CA MET A 1 -11.69 13.04 15.75
C MET A 1 -11.51 11.61 15.29
N ILE A 2 -12.38 11.08 14.44
CA ILE A 2 -12.12 9.76 13.82
C ILE A 2 -10.98 10.03 12.83
N PRO A 3 -9.79 9.42 12.99
CA PRO A 3 -8.68 9.66 12.07
C PRO A 3 -9.11 9.18 10.68
N THR A 4 -8.96 10.04 9.68
CA THR A 4 -8.93 9.60 8.29
C THR A 4 -7.64 8.82 8.04
N CYS A 5 -7.65 7.84 7.13
CA CYS A 5 -6.45 7.07 6.81
C CYS A 5 -5.34 7.91 6.16
N MET A 6 -5.65 9.12 5.68
CA MET A 6 -4.67 10.17 5.38
C MET A 6 -4.69 11.18 6.54
N SER A 7 -3.73 11.08 7.45
CA SER A 7 -3.63 11.96 8.61
C SER A 7 -2.17 12.18 8.98
N ASP A 8 -1.88 13.36 9.52
CA ASP A 8 -0.54 13.77 9.93
C ASP A 8 -0.52 14.38 11.34
N ILE A 9 0.67 14.34 11.95
CA ILE A 9 1.01 15.04 13.20
C ILE A 9 2.17 15.99 12.97
N LYS A 10 2.25 17.00 13.86
CA LYS A 10 3.42 17.87 13.95
C LYS A 10 4.36 17.36 15.01
N TRP A 11 5.59 17.03 14.63
CA TRP A 11 6.62 16.58 15.55
C TRP A 11 7.95 17.27 15.24
N ASN A 12 8.49 17.96 16.25
CA ASN A 12 9.75 18.71 16.16
C ASN A 12 9.87 19.65 14.93
N GLY A 13 8.77 20.31 14.56
CA GLY A 13 8.74 21.21 13.39
C GLY A 13 8.50 20.52 12.04
N TYR A 14 8.42 19.19 12.01
CA TYR A 14 8.12 18.40 10.82
C TYR A 14 6.65 17.94 10.80
N THR A 15 6.15 17.66 9.60
CA THR A 15 4.90 16.92 9.39
C THR A 15 5.24 15.46 9.22
N LEU A 16 4.64 14.60 10.03
CA LEU A 16 4.77 13.15 9.91
C LEU A 16 3.40 12.57 9.61
N GLU A 17 3.30 11.81 8.53
CA GLU A 17 2.10 11.04 8.22
C GLU A 17 1.94 9.88 9.21
N GLN A 18 0.72 9.63 9.65
CA GLN A 18 0.34 8.53 10.55
C GLN A 18 -0.40 7.41 9.82
N GLY A 19 -0.74 7.61 8.55
CA GLY A 19 -1.44 6.64 7.72
C GLY A 19 -0.77 6.55 6.36
N ALA A 20 -1.52 6.78 5.28
CA ALA A 20 -0.96 6.77 3.94
C ALA A 20 0.21 7.76 3.81
N THR A 21 1.28 7.30 3.18
CA THR A 21 2.54 8.03 2.95
C THR A 21 3.01 7.98 1.50
N TRP A 22 2.60 6.95 0.75
CA TRP A 22 2.95 6.78 -0.66
C TRP A 22 1.76 7.06 -1.59
N ILE A 23 2.07 7.60 -2.75
CA ILE A 23 1.25 7.44 -3.95
C ILE A 23 1.81 6.22 -4.69
N THR A 24 1.14 5.08 -4.53
CA THR A 24 1.52 3.83 -5.20
C THR A 24 1.24 3.92 -6.69
N GLY A 25 2.23 3.66 -7.53
CA GLY A 25 2.12 3.87 -8.99
C GLY A 25 1.98 5.35 -9.36
N GLY A 26 2.94 6.18 -8.96
CA GLY A 26 3.04 7.62 -9.22
C GLY A 26 3.35 7.98 -10.68
N SER A 27 2.49 7.56 -11.60
CA SER A 27 2.59 7.85 -13.03
C SER A 27 1.32 8.53 -13.57
N GLU A 28 1.44 9.13 -14.76
CA GLU A 28 0.32 9.79 -15.43
C GLU A 28 -0.87 8.84 -15.62
N GLY A 29 -2.07 9.30 -15.28
CA GLY A 29 -3.29 8.49 -15.33
C GLY A 29 -3.69 7.90 -13.97
N ASN A 30 -2.76 7.81 -13.01
CA ASN A 30 -3.14 7.61 -11.62
C ASN A 30 -3.74 8.93 -11.10
N SER A 31 -5.05 8.92 -10.87
CA SER A 31 -5.77 10.14 -10.44
C SER A 31 -5.21 10.79 -9.17
N VAL A 32 -4.62 10.02 -8.25
CA VAL A 32 -4.01 10.57 -7.03
C VAL A 32 -2.69 11.26 -7.36
N TRP A 33 -1.90 10.68 -8.27
CA TRP A 33 -0.68 11.30 -8.79
C TRP A 33 -0.99 12.59 -9.55
N ASP A 34 -2.01 12.58 -10.41
CA ASP A 34 -2.43 13.76 -11.17
C ASP A 34 -2.84 14.91 -10.23
N LEU A 35 -3.52 14.59 -9.12
CA LEU A 35 -3.85 15.58 -8.07
C LEU A 35 -2.60 16.07 -7.33
N ALA A 36 -1.65 15.18 -7.04
CA ALA A 36 -0.38 15.55 -6.42
C ALA A 36 0.41 16.53 -7.31
N GLN A 37 0.44 16.30 -8.62
CA GLN A 37 1.03 17.22 -9.59
C GLN A 37 0.25 18.55 -9.64
N LYS A 38 -1.09 18.50 -9.77
CA LYS A 38 -1.95 19.70 -9.80
C LYS A 38 -1.73 20.62 -8.60
N TYR A 39 -1.57 20.06 -7.40
CA TYR A 39 -1.41 20.81 -6.16
C TYR A 39 0.05 20.99 -5.71
N ASN A 40 1.00 20.57 -6.55
CA ASN A 40 2.44 20.63 -6.32
C ASN A 40 2.84 20.01 -4.97
N LEU A 41 2.34 18.80 -4.68
CA LEU A 41 2.70 18.07 -3.47
C LEU A 41 4.16 17.63 -3.55
N SER A 42 4.93 17.91 -2.50
CA SER A 42 6.36 17.57 -2.45
C SER A 42 6.61 16.16 -1.92
N GLY A 43 7.73 15.58 -2.32
CA GLY A 43 8.08 14.19 -2.06
C GLY A 43 9.19 13.72 -2.99
N PHE A 44 9.39 12.41 -3.07
CA PHE A 44 10.41 11.78 -3.90
C PHE A 44 9.96 10.38 -4.34
N PHE A 45 10.46 9.92 -5.49
CA PHE A 45 10.29 8.52 -5.88
C PHE A 45 11.19 7.63 -5.03
N THR A 46 10.62 6.53 -4.55
CA THR A 46 11.31 5.56 -3.70
C THR A 46 12.21 4.69 -4.57
N ASP A 47 13.46 4.55 -4.15
CA ASP A 47 14.35 3.56 -4.73
C ASP A 47 14.33 2.33 -3.81
N TRP A 48 13.55 1.32 -4.20
CA TRP A 48 13.40 0.07 -3.43
C TRP A 48 14.64 -0.84 -3.52
N GLU A 49 15.63 -0.49 -4.36
CA GLU A 49 16.92 -1.17 -4.44
C GLU A 49 17.97 -0.51 -3.53
N ASP A 50 17.72 0.71 -3.02
CA ASP A 50 18.60 1.40 -2.05
C ASP A 50 18.20 1.09 -0.60
N TYR A 51 18.63 -0.07 -0.11
CA TYR A 51 18.40 -0.49 1.28
C TYR A 51 19.67 -0.98 1.98
N THR A 52 19.57 -1.13 3.30
CA THR A 52 20.59 -1.79 4.12
C THR A 52 19.94 -2.83 5.01
N ALA A 53 20.30 -4.10 4.84
CA ALA A 53 19.87 -5.17 5.72
C ALA A 53 20.78 -5.25 6.95
N ARG A 54 20.20 -5.41 8.15
CA ARG A 54 20.96 -5.56 9.39
C ARG A 54 20.55 -6.81 10.15
N ASP A 55 21.53 -7.53 10.68
CA ASP A 55 21.29 -8.66 11.57
C ASP A 55 20.83 -8.21 12.97
N SER A 56 20.52 -9.18 13.84
CA SER A 56 20.10 -8.92 15.23
C SER A 56 21.14 -8.22 16.10
N ASN A 57 22.41 -8.16 15.67
CA ASN A 57 23.48 -7.45 16.35
C ASN A 57 23.75 -6.07 15.74
N GLY A 58 23.04 -5.71 14.67
CA GLY A 58 23.21 -4.45 13.94
C GLY A 58 24.33 -4.47 12.90
N ASN A 59 24.91 -5.63 12.58
CA ASN A 59 25.89 -5.75 11.50
C ASN A 59 25.20 -5.57 10.15
N ASP A 60 25.87 -4.92 9.20
CA ASP A 60 25.44 -4.87 7.81
C ASP A 60 25.59 -6.26 7.17
N VAL A 61 24.49 -6.76 6.62
CA VAL A 61 24.38 -8.09 5.99
C VAL A 61 23.66 -7.98 4.64
N THR A 62 23.77 -6.83 3.99
CA THR A 62 23.06 -6.52 2.75
C THR A 62 23.41 -7.53 1.65
N GLU A 63 24.69 -7.83 1.42
CA GLU A 63 25.10 -8.79 0.40
C GLU A 63 24.53 -10.21 0.64
N GLU A 64 24.49 -10.67 1.90
CA GLU A 64 23.91 -11.98 2.21
C GLU A 64 22.38 -11.98 2.10
N PHE A 65 21.74 -10.86 2.40
CA PHE A 65 20.30 -10.70 2.22
C PHE A 65 19.92 -10.68 0.74
N ASP A 66 20.68 -10.00 -0.11
CA ASP A 66 20.47 -9.95 -1.56
C ASP A 66 20.47 -11.36 -2.17
N LEU A 67 21.41 -12.21 -1.76
CA LEU A 67 21.45 -13.63 -2.18
C LEU A 67 20.19 -14.40 -1.76
N VAL A 68 19.57 -14.05 -0.64
CA VAL A 68 18.31 -14.67 -0.18
C VAL A 68 17.13 -14.13 -0.98
N TYR A 69 17.10 -12.82 -1.21
CA TYR A 69 16.07 -12.15 -1.99
C TYR A 69 16.05 -12.63 -3.45
N ASP A 70 17.21 -12.78 -4.08
CA ASP A 70 17.35 -13.34 -5.44
C ASP A 70 16.76 -14.75 -5.58
N ARG A 71 16.81 -15.56 -4.51
CA ARG A 71 16.19 -16.90 -4.51
C ARG A 71 14.67 -16.87 -4.34
N LEU A 72 14.11 -15.79 -3.79
CA LEU A 72 12.67 -15.59 -3.68
C LEU A 72 12.05 -15.23 -5.03
N LEU A 73 12.76 -14.43 -5.85
CA LEU A 73 12.22 -13.88 -7.10
C LEU A 73 11.58 -14.92 -8.03
N PRO A 74 12.19 -16.10 -8.33
CA PRO A 74 11.55 -17.07 -9.22
C PRO A 74 10.24 -17.67 -8.65
N ALA A 75 10.15 -17.80 -7.33
CA ALA A 75 8.94 -18.29 -6.68
C ALA A 75 7.85 -17.22 -6.64
N ARG A 76 8.23 -15.94 -6.52
CA ARG A 76 7.33 -14.79 -6.63
C ARG A 76 6.77 -14.67 -8.04
N ASP A 77 7.59 -14.79 -9.08
CA ASP A 77 7.14 -14.77 -10.47
C ASP A 77 6.16 -15.92 -10.74
N PHE A 78 6.46 -17.13 -10.25
CA PHE A 78 5.54 -18.26 -10.32
C PHE A 78 4.22 -18.00 -9.57
N GLU A 79 4.28 -17.34 -8.40
CA GLU A 79 3.10 -16.96 -7.61
C GLU A 79 2.20 -15.99 -8.39
N TYR A 80 2.77 -14.96 -9.00
CA TYR A 80 2.06 -14.01 -9.86
C TYR A 80 1.38 -14.73 -11.04
N ASP A 81 2.12 -15.53 -11.80
CA ASP A 81 1.59 -16.28 -12.95
C ASP A 81 0.44 -17.21 -12.55
N LEU A 82 0.60 -17.93 -11.43
CA LEU A 82 -0.44 -18.82 -10.91
C LEU A 82 -1.68 -18.04 -10.46
N SER A 83 -1.50 -16.84 -9.94
CA SER A 83 -2.61 -15.97 -9.55
C SER A 83 -3.43 -15.53 -10.76
N VAL A 84 -2.77 -15.01 -11.80
CA VAL A 84 -3.40 -14.61 -13.08
C VAL A 84 -4.16 -15.79 -13.67
N GLU A 85 -3.50 -16.95 -13.78
CA GLU A 85 -4.08 -18.18 -14.32
C GLU A 85 -5.35 -18.60 -13.55
N LYS A 86 -5.30 -18.58 -12.21
CA LYS A 86 -6.45 -18.95 -11.38
C LYS A 86 -7.59 -17.94 -11.45
N LEU A 87 -7.28 -16.66 -11.56
CA LEU A 87 -8.30 -15.62 -11.68
C LEU A 87 -9.04 -15.73 -13.01
N GLU A 88 -8.31 -15.76 -14.12
CA GLU A 88 -8.87 -15.83 -15.48
C GLU A 88 -9.71 -17.09 -15.71
N ASN A 89 -9.27 -18.22 -15.14
CA ASN A 89 -9.96 -19.51 -15.30
C ASN A 89 -10.97 -19.81 -14.19
N ASN A 90 -11.22 -18.84 -13.29
CA ASN A 90 -12.09 -18.98 -12.13
C ASN A 90 -11.84 -20.27 -11.31
N LYS A 91 -10.57 -20.61 -11.11
CA LYS A 91 -10.17 -21.77 -10.30
C LYS A 91 -10.30 -21.46 -8.81
N THR A 92 -10.26 -22.51 -8.00
CA THR A 92 -10.25 -22.42 -6.53
C THR A 92 -9.04 -21.63 -6.05
N ASP A 93 -9.30 -20.73 -5.12
CA ASP A 93 -8.29 -19.89 -4.49
C ASP A 93 -7.41 -20.71 -3.52
N ILE A 94 -6.19 -20.21 -3.30
CA ILE A 94 -5.25 -20.69 -2.30
C ILE A 94 -4.57 -19.48 -1.67
N THR A 95 -3.74 -19.68 -0.66
CA THR A 95 -2.98 -18.58 -0.07
C THR A 95 -1.71 -18.31 -0.86
N LYS A 96 -1.19 -17.09 -0.82
CA LYS A 96 0.11 -16.74 -1.42
C LYS A 96 1.24 -17.63 -0.89
N LYS A 97 1.22 -18.02 0.39
CA LYS A 97 2.21 -18.96 0.96
C LYS A 97 2.23 -20.31 0.24
N VAL A 98 1.05 -20.85 -0.11
CA VAL A 98 0.97 -22.12 -0.85
C VAL A 98 1.54 -21.95 -2.25
N ALA A 99 1.26 -20.83 -2.91
CA ALA A 99 1.80 -20.54 -4.24
C ALA A 99 3.33 -20.42 -4.23
N LEU A 100 3.91 -19.68 -3.27
CA LEU A 100 5.36 -19.59 -3.10
C LEU A 100 6.01 -20.96 -2.89
N ARG A 101 5.40 -21.83 -2.06
CA ARG A 101 5.87 -23.21 -1.86
C ARG A 101 5.82 -24.05 -3.13
N LEU A 102 4.78 -23.89 -3.94
CA LEU A 102 4.67 -24.55 -5.25
C LEU A 102 5.74 -24.02 -6.22
N GLY A 103 6.10 -22.74 -6.12
CA GLY A 103 7.21 -22.09 -6.82
C GLY A 103 8.60 -22.43 -6.27
N GLY A 104 8.68 -23.29 -5.24
CA GLY A 104 9.95 -23.78 -4.68
C GLY A 104 10.49 -22.96 -3.50
N TRP A 105 9.80 -21.91 -3.06
CA TRP A 105 10.19 -21.15 -1.88
C TRP A 105 9.69 -21.79 -0.59
N ASN A 106 10.62 -22.14 0.30
CA ASN A 106 10.31 -22.60 1.64
C ASN A 106 11.25 -21.95 2.63
N ALA A 107 10.77 -20.90 3.29
CA ALA A 107 11.56 -20.16 4.26
C ALA A 107 11.88 -20.98 5.51
N ASN A 108 13.16 -21.01 5.87
CA ASN A 108 13.67 -21.77 7.01
C ASN A 108 14.74 -21.01 7.82
N SER A 109 15.06 -19.77 7.45
CA SER A 109 16.00 -18.91 8.15
C SER A 109 15.39 -17.53 8.44
N SER A 110 15.99 -16.78 9.37
CA SER A 110 15.57 -15.40 9.63
C SER A 110 15.66 -14.52 8.40
N TYR A 111 16.60 -14.78 7.48
CA TYR A 111 16.76 -14.00 6.26
C TYR A 111 15.62 -14.31 5.28
N ASP A 112 15.21 -15.58 5.17
CA ASP A 112 14.07 -15.97 4.33
C ASP A 112 12.76 -15.35 4.84
N TYR A 113 12.58 -15.26 6.16
CA TYR A 113 11.41 -14.60 6.73
C TYR A 113 11.45 -13.08 6.54
N ALA A 114 12.63 -12.45 6.65
CA ALA A 114 12.79 -11.04 6.37
C ALA A 114 12.52 -10.70 4.89
N ALA A 115 12.96 -11.55 3.95
CA ALA A 115 12.69 -11.38 2.52
C ALA A 115 11.18 -11.48 2.20
N GLN A 116 10.47 -12.45 2.80
CA GLN A 116 9.00 -12.52 2.66
C GLN A 116 8.30 -11.33 3.30
N TYR A 117 8.74 -10.90 4.49
CA TYR A 117 8.14 -9.75 5.15
C TYR A 117 8.28 -8.50 4.28
N TYR A 118 9.44 -8.31 3.66
CA TYR A 118 9.70 -7.18 2.77
C TYR A 118 8.80 -7.14 1.53
N ASP A 119 8.58 -8.29 0.87
CA ASP A 119 7.81 -8.37 -0.38
C ASP A 119 6.28 -8.52 -0.16
N TYR A 120 5.86 -9.00 1.02
CA TYR A 120 4.45 -9.30 1.31
C TYR A 120 3.92 -8.51 2.52
N ASP A 121 4.32 -8.86 3.74
CA ASP A 121 3.73 -8.29 4.95
C ASP A 121 3.85 -6.75 5.00
N TYR A 122 4.94 -6.19 4.48
CA TYR A 122 5.13 -4.75 4.37
C TYR A 122 4.07 -4.07 3.48
N GLU A 123 3.70 -4.71 2.37
CA GLU A 123 2.70 -4.20 1.41
C GLU A 123 1.26 -4.44 1.88
N TYR A 124 0.96 -5.64 2.39
CA TYR A 124 -0.42 -6.05 2.71
C TYR A 124 -0.82 -5.88 4.18
N ALA A 125 0.15 -5.62 5.07
CA ALA A 125 -0.03 -5.53 6.52
C ALA A 125 -0.66 -6.78 7.17
N GLU A 126 -0.56 -7.95 6.52
CA GLU A 126 -1.12 -9.22 6.94
C GLU A 126 -0.15 -10.37 6.61
N ASP A 127 -0.25 -11.47 7.37
CA ASP A 127 0.59 -12.65 7.16
C ASP A 127 0.25 -13.34 5.83
N ILE A 128 1.28 -13.73 5.08
CA ILE A 128 1.18 -14.43 3.80
C ILE A 128 0.35 -15.74 3.86
N ASP A 129 0.17 -16.31 5.05
CA ASP A 129 -0.63 -17.51 5.30
C ASP A 129 -2.13 -17.31 5.16
N ILE A 130 -2.60 -16.06 5.15
CA ILE A 130 -4.01 -15.72 5.00
C ILE A 130 -4.28 -14.84 3.77
N LEU A 131 -3.24 -14.35 3.11
CA LEU A 131 -3.38 -13.57 1.88
C LEU A 131 -3.93 -14.43 0.74
N SER A 132 -5.06 -14.00 0.17
CA SER A 132 -5.64 -14.59 -1.04
C SER A 132 -4.65 -14.48 -2.19
N LEU A 133 -4.43 -15.60 -2.89
CA LEU A 133 -3.65 -15.57 -4.12
C LEU A 133 -4.38 -14.76 -5.19
N LYS A 134 -5.65 -15.09 -5.46
CA LYS A 134 -6.45 -14.49 -6.55
C LYS A 134 -6.72 -13.00 -6.38
N TYR A 135 -6.94 -12.55 -5.15
CA TYR A 135 -7.40 -11.19 -4.86
C TYR A 135 -6.36 -10.34 -4.11
N GLY A 136 -5.19 -10.92 -3.82
CA GLY A 136 -4.03 -10.21 -3.31
C GLY A 136 -3.08 -9.75 -4.41
N LEU A 137 -3.51 -9.69 -5.68
CA LEU A 137 -2.71 -9.06 -6.74
C LEU A 137 -2.84 -7.55 -6.65
N VAL A 138 -1.72 -6.84 -6.71
CA VAL A 138 -1.68 -5.37 -6.75
C VAL A 138 -1.67 -4.92 -8.21
N TYR A 139 -2.86 -4.87 -8.82
CA TYR A 139 -3.04 -4.35 -10.18
C TYR A 139 -2.62 -2.89 -10.34
N THR A 140 -2.43 -2.16 -9.23
CA THR A 140 -1.97 -0.78 -9.26
C THR A 140 -0.67 -0.64 -10.05
N TYR A 141 0.27 -1.58 -9.94
CA TYR A 141 1.53 -1.53 -10.68
C TYR A 141 1.38 -1.93 -12.15
N ASP A 142 0.45 -2.84 -12.46
CA ASP A 142 0.11 -3.20 -13.84
C ASP A 142 -0.52 -2.01 -14.59
N ASP A 143 -1.35 -1.22 -13.90
CA ASP A 143 -2.05 -0.07 -14.47
C ASP A 143 -1.20 1.22 -14.47
N PHE A 144 -0.36 1.43 -13.45
CA PHE A 144 0.30 2.71 -13.18
C PHE A 144 1.82 2.63 -12.97
N ASN A 145 2.45 1.55 -13.44
CA ASN A 145 3.89 1.28 -13.30
C ASN A 145 4.35 1.10 -11.85
N ASP A 146 5.45 0.39 -11.67
CA ASP A 146 6.13 0.21 -10.39
C ASP A 146 6.97 1.47 -10.07
N SER A 147 6.32 2.47 -9.47
CA SER A 147 6.94 3.78 -9.22
C SER A 147 6.28 4.49 -8.05
N ASP A 148 6.76 4.26 -6.84
CA ASP A 148 6.12 4.80 -5.64
C ASP A 148 6.66 6.16 -5.24
N TYR A 149 5.76 7.15 -5.14
CA TYR A 149 6.12 8.49 -4.71
C TYR A 149 5.83 8.68 -3.21
N HIS A 150 6.89 8.79 -2.40
CA HIS A 150 6.78 9.09 -0.98
C HIS A 150 6.48 10.57 -0.76
N VAL A 151 5.35 10.87 -0.13
CA VAL A 151 4.93 12.24 0.16
C VAL A 151 5.72 12.79 1.35
N LEU A 152 6.43 13.88 1.11
CA LEU A 152 7.19 14.61 2.13
C LEU A 152 6.88 16.11 2.03
N ASP A 153 5.64 16.45 2.33
CA ASP A 153 5.13 17.82 2.23
C ASP A 153 4.77 18.40 3.61
N SER A 154 5.20 19.62 3.89
CA SER A 154 4.87 20.30 5.15
C SER A 154 3.36 20.53 5.37
N ARG A 155 2.55 20.51 4.31
CA ARG A 155 1.09 20.58 4.37
C ARG A 155 0.44 19.24 4.76
N GLY A 156 1.18 18.14 4.61
CA GLY A 156 0.74 16.76 4.82
C GLY A 156 -0.01 16.18 3.62
N TYR A 157 -0.04 14.86 3.48
CA TYR A 157 -0.67 14.18 2.34
C TYR A 157 -2.18 14.42 2.31
N ARG A 158 -2.82 14.59 3.49
CA ARG A 158 -4.23 14.99 3.61
C ARG A 158 -4.57 16.30 2.86
N TYR A 159 -3.56 17.13 2.54
CA TYR A 159 -3.76 18.36 1.80
C TYR A 159 -4.42 18.12 0.45
N LEU A 160 -4.20 16.98 -0.21
CA LEU A 160 -4.90 16.66 -1.46
C LEU A 160 -6.41 16.59 -1.26
N VAL A 161 -6.85 15.96 -0.18
CA VAL A 161 -8.29 15.85 0.15
C VAL A 161 -8.86 17.23 0.46
N GLN A 162 -8.13 18.05 1.22
CA GLN A 162 -8.55 19.41 1.57
C GLN A 162 -8.65 20.31 0.34
N ALA A 163 -7.60 20.37 -0.47
CA ALA A 163 -7.57 21.20 -1.68
C ALA A 163 -8.63 20.78 -2.70
N THR A 164 -8.88 19.47 -2.84
CA THR A 164 -9.94 18.95 -3.72
C THR A 164 -11.32 19.31 -3.18
N ALA A 165 -11.53 19.22 -1.86
CA ALA A 165 -12.80 19.60 -1.23
C ALA A 165 -13.10 21.09 -1.39
N ASP A 166 -12.09 21.95 -1.32
CA ASP A 166 -12.22 23.41 -1.46
C ASP A 166 -12.71 23.84 -2.86
N GLU A 167 -12.62 22.97 -3.87
CA GLU A 167 -13.11 23.28 -5.22
C GLU A 167 -14.65 23.29 -5.33
N PHE A 168 -15.34 22.61 -4.41
CA PHE A 168 -16.80 22.44 -4.49
C PHE A 168 -17.55 22.59 -3.16
N LEU A 169 -16.87 22.53 -2.02
CA LEU A 169 -17.49 22.77 -0.71
C LEU A 169 -17.39 24.24 -0.31
N ASP A 170 -18.48 24.79 0.20
CA ASP A 170 -18.56 26.15 0.75
C ASP A 170 -18.63 26.17 2.29
N GLY A 171 -18.39 25.02 2.93
CA GLY A 171 -18.47 24.82 4.38
C GLY A 171 -19.89 24.62 4.93
N SER A 172 -20.94 25.09 4.24
CA SER A 172 -22.33 24.91 4.69
C SER A 172 -22.80 23.45 4.54
N ASN A 173 -22.18 22.73 3.59
CA ASN A 173 -22.51 21.34 3.26
C ASN A 173 -21.59 20.31 3.94
N LEU A 174 -20.71 20.73 4.87
CA LEU A 174 -19.79 19.84 5.59
C LEU A 174 -20.10 19.82 7.09
N MET A 175 -20.60 18.70 7.60
CA MET A 175 -20.90 18.52 9.02
C MET A 175 -19.86 17.62 9.69
N LEU A 176 -18.85 18.22 10.31
CA LEU A 176 -17.85 17.51 11.10
C LEU A 176 -18.41 17.09 12.46
N SER A 177 -17.72 16.14 13.12
CA SER A 177 -18.11 15.60 14.44
C SER A 177 -19.51 15.00 14.49
N LYS A 178 -20.03 14.56 13.33
CA LYS A 178 -21.25 13.76 13.24
C LYS A 178 -20.86 12.30 13.04
N ILE A 179 -21.34 11.45 13.93
CA ILE A 179 -21.23 10.00 13.80
C ILE A 179 -22.57 9.51 13.29
N VAL A 180 -22.58 8.96 12.08
CA VAL A 180 -23.77 8.29 11.54
C VAL A 180 -24.02 7.06 12.39
N SER A 181 -25.15 7.06 13.10
CA SER A 181 -25.55 6.01 14.03
C SER A 181 -26.56 5.05 13.40
N LYS A 182 -27.34 5.54 12.43
CA LYS A 182 -28.34 4.73 11.74
C LYS A 182 -28.63 5.26 10.34
N VAL A 183 -28.85 4.34 9.41
CA VAL A 183 -29.34 4.62 8.06
C VAL A 183 -30.62 3.82 7.82
N ASP A 184 -31.73 4.51 7.60
CA ASP A 184 -33.02 3.93 7.24
C ASP A 184 -33.30 4.15 5.74
N THR A 185 -33.39 3.06 4.97
CA THR A 185 -33.76 3.11 3.55
C THR A 185 -35.27 2.92 3.39
N LEU A 186 -35.94 3.92 2.81
CA LEU A 186 -37.38 3.93 2.50
C LEU A 186 -37.56 3.97 0.97
N PRO A 187 -38.75 3.63 0.43
CA PRO A 187 -38.94 3.49 -1.02
C PRO A 187 -38.47 4.68 -1.87
N ASN A 188 -38.62 5.92 -1.37
CA ASN A 188 -38.29 7.14 -2.10
C ASN A 188 -37.31 8.07 -1.35
N ARG A 189 -36.69 7.61 -0.26
CA ARG A 189 -35.74 8.44 0.53
C ARG A 189 -34.84 7.63 1.43
N VAL A 190 -33.70 8.21 1.79
CA VAL A 190 -32.83 7.73 2.86
C VAL A 190 -32.95 8.68 4.04
N ARG A 191 -33.02 8.13 5.26
CA ARG A 191 -32.90 8.90 6.49
C ARG A 191 -31.63 8.49 7.20
N VAL A 192 -30.75 9.46 7.43
CA VAL A 192 -29.49 9.30 8.17
C VAL A 192 -29.66 9.95 9.53
N ILE A 193 -29.32 9.23 10.60
CA ILE A 193 -29.40 9.68 12.00
C ILE A 193 -28.01 9.67 12.60
#